data_AF-A0A7C8JTD5-F1
#
_entry.id   AF-A0A7C8JTD5-F1
#
_cell.length_a   1.000
_cell.length_b   1.000
_cell.length_c   1.000
_cell.angle_alpha   90.00
_cell.angle_beta   90.00
_cell.angle_gamma   90.00
#
_symmetry.space_group_name_H-M   'P 1'
#
loop_
_entity.id
_entity.type
_entity.pdbx_description
1 polymer ?
#
loop_
_entity_poly.entity_id
_entity_poly.type
_entity_poly.pdbx_seq_one_letter_code
_entity_poly.pdbx_strand_id
1 'polypeptide(L)'
;MTLPFTLRVDDEGDTLVTCCSEKCEIDLGILQVSSKAVTLASPVFQAMLNPSRGFKESQIAEDGIRHIRLITDDFNLTTIVMNIIHHKNSRNPDSISLEELYRLTDICDYYQVQEAIGPAVCNWVNHLWPLEKELRDCARWLWIAKVFKLENVFKECVQTSVFHIRMTSTMLYTIDEVSLHSAMNEFARDVLWKRREKLVSRLIENSEAKVRTYQESLSKNQNVCKEDGATACECDITQLGSLLSLKLLIGYPEANLDDFSLMEVCDIYKNIRSY
;
A
#
# COMPACT_ATOMS: atom_id res chain seq x y z
N MET A 1 -3.89 15.73 35.45
CA MET A 1 -4.27 14.85 34.34
C MET A 1 -5.78 15.03 34.16
N THR A 2 -6.18 15.86 33.19
CA THR A 2 -7.60 16.04 32.83
C THR A 2 -8.13 14.70 32.36
N LEU A 3 -9.25 14.24 32.94
CA LEU A 3 -9.92 13.03 32.49
C LEU A 3 -10.16 13.14 30.97
N PRO A 4 -9.77 12.15 30.15
CA PRO A 4 -10.08 12.15 28.74
C PRO A 4 -11.60 12.24 28.56
N PHE A 5 -12.05 13.07 27.61
CA PHE A 5 -13.47 13.25 27.35
C PHE A 5 -14.11 11.91 26.96
N THR A 6 -15.36 11.70 27.37
CA THR A 6 -16.11 10.48 27.03
C THR A 6 -17.10 10.77 25.92
N LEU A 7 -17.01 10.04 24.82
CA LEU A 7 -17.97 10.05 23.72
C LEU A 7 -18.86 8.80 23.82
N ARG A 8 -20.17 9.00 23.83
CA ARG A 8 -21.17 7.93 23.94
C ARG A 8 -21.58 7.44 22.56
N VAL A 9 -20.98 6.32 22.13
CA VAL A 9 -21.43 5.61 20.92
C VAL A 9 -22.75 4.91 21.22
N ASP A 10 -22.81 4.27 22.40
CA ASP A 10 -24.01 3.72 23.02
C ASP A 10 -24.23 4.37 24.39
N ASP A 11 -25.38 5.02 24.58
CA ASP A 11 -25.73 5.70 25.83
C ASP A 11 -25.98 4.73 26.99
N GLU A 12 -26.35 3.48 26.67
CA GLU A 12 -26.54 2.37 27.61
C GLU A 12 -25.38 1.36 27.55
N GLY A 13 -24.27 1.74 26.90
CA GLY A 13 -23.10 0.88 26.74
C GLY A 13 -22.53 0.44 28.08
N ASP A 14 -22.26 -0.86 28.20
CA ASP A 14 -21.73 -1.54 29.39
C ASP A 14 -20.18 -1.57 29.44
N THR A 15 -19.52 -0.95 28.45
CA THR A 15 -18.07 -0.96 28.31
C THR A 15 -17.55 0.44 28.00
N LEU A 16 -16.53 0.86 28.75
CA LEU A 16 -15.73 2.06 28.48
C LEU A 16 -14.39 1.63 27.88
N VAL A 17 -14.13 2.16 26.69
CA VAL A 17 -12.92 1.90 25.90
C VAL A 17 -12.04 3.14 25.94
N THR A 18 -10.96 3.07 26.72
CA THR A 18 -9.94 4.12 26.71
C THR A 18 -9.06 3.92 25.49
N CYS A 19 -9.09 4.88 24.56
CA CYS A 19 -8.25 4.89 23.37
C CYS A 19 -6.89 5.50 23.72
N CYS A 20 -5.82 4.77 23.48
CA CYS A 20 -4.46 5.14 23.88
C CYS A 20 -3.54 5.09 22.65
N SER A 21 -2.69 6.10 22.47
CA SER A 21 -1.61 6.02 21.49
C SER A 21 -0.37 5.41 22.14
N GLU A 22 0.15 4.32 21.56
CA GLU A 22 1.42 3.71 21.99
C GLU A 22 2.59 4.69 21.80
N LYS A 23 2.56 5.51 20.74
CA LYS A 23 3.66 6.42 20.40
C LYS A 23 3.85 7.55 21.41
N CYS A 24 2.74 8.03 21.97
CA CYS A 24 2.74 9.20 22.83
C CYS A 24 2.47 8.87 24.31
N GLU A 25 2.16 7.61 24.64
CA GLU A 25 1.76 7.17 25.98
C GLU A 25 0.63 8.04 26.59
N ILE A 26 -0.26 8.56 25.74
CA ILE A 26 -1.39 9.41 26.14
C ILE A 26 -2.73 8.73 25.83
N ASP A 27 -3.71 9.01 26.69
CA ASP A 27 -5.12 8.70 26.42
C ASP A 27 -5.71 9.77 25.51
N LEU A 28 -6.24 9.34 24.36
CA LEU A 28 -6.82 10.20 23.34
C LEU A 28 -8.29 10.55 23.63
N GLY A 29 -8.99 9.67 24.33
CA GLY A 29 -10.43 9.78 24.61
C GLY A 29 -11.01 8.47 25.12
N ILE A 30 -12.24 8.51 25.65
CA ILE A 30 -12.98 7.33 26.08
C ILE A 30 -14.22 7.15 25.20
N LEU A 31 -14.48 5.93 24.75
CA LEU A 31 -15.73 5.57 24.05
C LEU A 31 -16.60 4.71 24.96
N GLN A 32 -17.87 5.09 25.14
CA GLN A 32 -18.87 4.23 25.77
C GLN A 32 -19.57 3.40 24.69
N VAL A 33 -19.46 2.08 24.79
CA VAL A 33 -19.87 1.10 23.78
C VAL A 33 -20.59 -0.09 24.42
N SER A 34 -21.32 -0.85 23.62
CA SER A 34 -21.85 -2.15 23.97
C SER A 34 -20.82 -3.25 23.76
N SER A 35 -20.48 -3.99 24.82
CA SER A 35 -19.64 -5.19 24.78
C SER A 35 -20.19 -6.20 23.77
N LYS A 36 -21.51 -6.33 23.68
CA LYS A 36 -22.15 -7.29 22.79
C LYS A 36 -21.93 -6.93 21.33
N ALA A 37 -22.04 -5.65 20.98
CA ALA A 37 -21.81 -5.18 19.61
C ALA A 37 -20.36 -5.42 19.18
N VAL A 38 -19.38 -5.00 20.00
CA VAL A 38 -17.95 -5.15 19.66
C VAL A 38 -17.50 -6.61 19.62
N THR A 39 -18.01 -7.48 20.52
CA THR A 39 -17.67 -8.92 20.51
C THR A 39 -18.30 -9.68 19.37
N LEU A 40 -19.45 -9.23 18.83
CA LEU A 40 -20.03 -9.81 17.61
C LEU A 40 -19.24 -9.40 16.37
N ALA A 41 -18.73 -8.17 16.33
CA ALA A 41 -18.02 -7.64 15.16
C ALA A 41 -16.54 -8.05 15.07
N SER A 42 -15.94 -8.50 16.18
CA SER A 42 -14.49 -8.73 16.25
C SER A 42 -14.14 -9.95 17.09
N PRO A 43 -13.38 -10.91 16.54
CA PRO A 43 -12.79 -11.99 17.33
C PRO A 43 -11.77 -11.47 18.35
N VAL A 44 -11.13 -10.31 18.11
CA VAL A 44 -10.19 -9.69 19.03
C VAL A 44 -10.92 -9.19 20.27
N PHE A 45 -12.01 -8.43 20.12
CA PHE A 45 -12.84 -8.01 21.25
C PHE A 45 -13.50 -9.20 21.94
N GLN A 46 -13.95 -10.21 21.17
CA GLN A 46 -14.48 -11.44 21.74
C GLN A 46 -13.46 -12.13 22.65
N ALA A 47 -12.21 -12.25 22.22
CA ALA A 47 -11.13 -12.83 23.02
C ALA A 47 -10.79 -11.98 24.24
N MET A 48 -10.69 -10.65 24.06
CA MET A 48 -10.35 -9.68 25.11
C MET A 48 -11.39 -9.67 26.24
N LEU A 49 -12.67 -9.72 25.88
CA LEU A 49 -13.78 -9.63 26.83
C LEU A 49 -14.27 -11.00 27.33
N ASN A 50 -13.61 -12.10 26.93
CA ASN A 50 -14.01 -13.44 27.35
C ASN A 50 -13.68 -13.69 28.83
N PRO A 51 -14.68 -13.90 29.71
CA PRO A 51 -14.44 -14.15 31.13
C PRO A 51 -13.60 -15.40 31.38
N SER A 52 -13.76 -16.44 30.55
CA SER A 52 -13.06 -17.71 30.68
C SER A 52 -11.55 -17.62 30.40
N ARG A 53 -11.07 -16.50 29.81
CA ARG A 53 -9.64 -16.27 29.59
C ARG A 53 -8.95 -15.56 30.76
N GLY A 54 -9.70 -15.10 31.77
CA GLY A 54 -9.14 -14.52 32.99
C GLY A 54 -8.43 -13.18 32.82
N PHE A 55 -8.64 -12.48 31.69
CA PHE A 55 -8.11 -11.13 31.47
C PHE A 55 -8.73 -10.12 32.44
N LYS A 56 -8.01 -9.06 32.79
CA LYS A 56 -8.56 -7.99 33.65
C LYS A 56 -9.69 -7.25 32.93
N GLU A 57 -9.55 -7.12 31.62
CA GLU A 57 -10.48 -6.51 30.67
C GLU A 57 -11.83 -7.26 30.62
N SER A 58 -11.87 -8.54 31.01
CA SER A 58 -13.10 -9.33 31.09
C SER A 58 -13.78 -9.28 32.46
N GLN A 59 -13.29 -8.45 33.38
CA GLN A 59 -13.92 -8.20 34.67
C GLN A 59 -14.79 -6.94 34.64
N ILE A 60 -15.91 -6.98 35.34
CA ILE A 60 -16.78 -5.82 35.55
C ILE A 60 -16.25 -5.12 36.80
N ALA A 61 -16.02 -3.80 36.71
CA ALA A 61 -15.58 -3.01 37.86
C ALA A 61 -16.73 -2.78 38.85
N GLU A 62 -16.44 -2.18 40.00
CA GLU A 62 -17.44 -1.94 41.06
C GLU A 62 -18.59 -1.03 40.61
N ASP A 63 -18.36 -0.19 39.59
CA ASP A 63 -19.36 0.67 38.97
C ASP A 63 -20.33 -0.08 38.04
N GLY A 64 -20.15 -1.39 37.85
CA GLY A 64 -20.96 -2.20 36.94
C GLY A 64 -20.54 -2.08 35.48
N ILE A 65 -19.45 -1.39 35.16
CA ILE A 65 -18.96 -1.13 33.81
C ILE A 65 -17.66 -1.91 33.56
N ARG A 66 -17.45 -2.34 32.32
CA ARG A 66 -16.17 -2.92 31.87
C ARG A 66 -15.24 -1.82 31.39
N HIS A 67 -14.00 -1.81 31.88
CA HIS A 67 -12.99 -0.85 31.45
C HIS A 67 -11.91 -1.57 30.65
N ILE A 68 -11.75 -1.18 29.38
CA ILE A 68 -10.74 -1.77 28.50
C ILE A 68 -9.89 -0.68 27.85
N ARG A 69 -8.67 -1.04 27.45
CA ARG A 69 -7.77 -0.15 26.70
C ARG A 69 -7.66 -0.62 25.25
N LEU A 70 -7.71 0.34 24.34
CA LEU A 70 -7.60 0.15 22.90
C LEU A 70 -6.42 0.97 22.40
N ILE A 71 -5.51 0.33 21.67
CA ILE A 71 -4.34 0.97 21.05
C ILE A 71 -4.77 1.55 19.69
N THR A 72 -4.68 2.87 19.57
CA THR A 72 -4.99 3.57 18.32
C THR A 72 -4.26 4.90 18.25
N ASP A 73 -3.86 5.27 17.04
CA ASP A 73 -3.28 6.59 16.76
C ASP A 73 -4.32 7.58 16.23
N ASP A 74 -5.59 7.18 16.10
CA ASP A 74 -6.66 8.05 15.62
C ASP A 74 -7.99 7.79 16.34
N PHE A 75 -8.33 8.68 17.27
CA PHE A 75 -9.59 8.62 18.01
C PHE A 75 -10.82 8.80 17.10
N ASN A 76 -10.73 9.65 16.07
CA ASN A 76 -11.86 9.93 15.19
C ASN A 76 -12.16 8.74 14.27
N LEU A 77 -11.14 8.14 13.66
CA LEU A 77 -11.31 6.93 12.85
C LEU A 77 -11.77 5.74 13.70
N THR A 78 -11.27 5.62 14.93
CA THR A 78 -11.77 4.61 15.88
C THR A 78 -13.25 4.83 16.21
N THR A 79 -13.67 6.09 16.37
CA THR A 79 -15.08 6.45 16.57
C THR A 79 -15.93 6.06 15.36
N ILE A 80 -15.44 6.25 14.14
CA ILE A 80 -16.13 5.80 12.91
C ILE A 80 -16.37 4.29 12.95
N VAL A 81 -15.32 3.51 13.23
CA VAL A 81 -15.40 2.04 13.36
C VAL A 81 -16.44 1.65 14.42
N MET A 82 -16.39 2.27 15.60
CA MET A 82 -17.34 1.98 16.67
C MET A 82 -18.78 2.36 16.30
N ASN A 83 -19.00 3.50 15.65
CA ASN A 83 -20.32 3.88 15.15
C ASN A 83 -20.88 2.84 14.17
N ILE A 84 -20.06 2.30 13.25
CA ILE A 84 -20.50 1.27 12.30
C ILE A 84 -20.92 -0.01 13.04
N ILE A 85 -20.07 -0.47 13.97
CA ILE A 85 -20.32 -1.67 14.80
C ILE A 85 -21.63 -1.52 15.60
N HIS A 86 -21.99 -0.31 16.01
CA HIS A 86 -23.21 -0.02 16.76
C HIS A 86 -24.40 0.41 15.88
N HIS A 87 -24.30 0.23 14.56
CA HIS A 87 -25.33 0.63 13.59
C HIS A 87 -25.70 2.12 13.64
N LYS A 88 -24.80 2.99 14.10
CA LYS A 88 -24.94 4.45 14.14
C LYS A 88 -24.35 5.11 12.89
N ASN A 89 -24.54 4.48 11.72
CA ASN A 89 -23.92 4.90 10.45
C ASN A 89 -24.20 6.35 10.09
N SER A 90 -25.36 6.91 10.47
CA SER A 90 -25.71 8.32 10.23
C SER A 90 -24.82 9.33 10.97
N ARG A 91 -23.99 8.89 11.92
CA ARG A 91 -23.00 9.72 12.62
C ARG A 91 -21.65 9.77 11.90
N ASN A 92 -21.47 8.95 10.86
CA ASN A 92 -20.22 8.85 10.11
C ASN A 92 -20.26 9.71 8.85
N PRO A 93 -19.08 10.14 8.35
CA PRO A 93 -19.02 10.91 7.12
C PRO A 93 -19.42 10.06 5.91
N ASP A 94 -20.08 10.70 4.94
CA ASP A 94 -20.45 10.06 3.66
C ASP A 94 -19.23 9.71 2.81
N SER A 95 -18.13 10.44 2.99
CA SER A 95 -16.86 10.27 2.29
C SER A 95 -15.68 10.44 3.23
N ILE A 96 -14.59 9.73 2.96
CA ILE A 96 -13.29 9.92 3.62
C ILE A 96 -12.20 10.05 2.55
N SER A 97 -11.07 10.66 2.90
CA SER A 97 -9.88 10.70 2.03
C SER A 97 -9.19 9.34 1.94
N LEU A 98 -8.30 9.16 0.95
CA LEU A 98 -7.47 7.96 0.83
C LEU A 98 -6.60 7.74 2.07
N GLU A 99 -6.01 8.80 2.61
CA GLU A 99 -5.17 8.74 3.81
C GLU A 99 -5.98 8.27 5.03
N GLU A 100 -7.20 8.80 5.22
CA GLU A 100 -8.09 8.35 6.28
C GLU A 100 -8.53 6.89 6.09
N LEU A 101 -8.82 6.48 4.85
CA LEU A 101 -9.18 5.09 4.55
C LEU A 101 -8.01 4.14 4.83
N TYR A 102 -6.79 4.54 4.48
CA TYR A 102 -5.57 3.78 4.77
C TYR A 102 -5.36 3.61 6.28
N ARG A 103 -5.44 4.70 7.06
CA ARG A 103 -5.31 4.64 8.53
C ARG A 103 -6.45 3.88 9.21
N LEU A 104 -7.67 3.99 8.67
CA LEU A 104 -8.82 3.20 9.13
C LEU A 104 -8.63 1.71 8.85
N THR A 105 -7.96 1.38 7.74
CA THR A 105 -7.61 -0.01 7.38
C THR A 105 -6.70 -0.63 8.45
N ASP A 106 -5.73 0.11 8.98
CA ASP A 106 -4.85 -0.38 10.07
C ASP A 106 -5.67 -0.78 11.31
N ILE A 107 -6.62 0.08 11.71
CA ILE A 107 -7.53 -0.19 12.83
C ILE A 107 -8.36 -1.45 12.54
N CYS A 108 -8.89 -1.56 11.31
CA CYS A 108 -9.72 -2.68 10.92
C CYS A 108 -8.96 -4.01 10.88
N ASP A 109 -7.71 -3.99 10.43
CA ASP A 109 -6.83 -5.15 10.41
C ASP A 109 -6.45 -5.58 11.83
N TYR A 110 -6.01 -4.63 12.66
CA TYR A 110 -5.60 -4.88 14.03
C TYR A 110 -6.72 -5.47 14.89
N TYR A 111 -7.92 -4.87 14.83
CA TYR A 111 -9.08 -5.31 15.60
C TYR A 111 -9.94 -6.34 14.86
N GLN A 112 -9.58 -6.73 13.64
CA GLN A 112 -10.27 -7.73 12.84
C GLN A 112 -11.78 -7.47 12.71
N VAL A 113 -12.16 -6.26 12.30
CA VAL A 113 -13.56 -5.82 12.13
C VAL A 113 -13.98 -5.71 10.66
N GLN A 114 -13.20 -6.29 9.74
CA GLN A 114 -13.38 -6.11 8.29
C GLN A 114 -14.79 -6.49 7.81
N GLU A 115 -15.43 -7.50 8.42
CA GLU A 115 -16.79 -7.93 8.05
C GLU A 115 -17.84 -6.85 8.35
N ALA A 116 -17.75 -6.22 9.52
CA ALA A 116 -18.67 -5.16 9.92
C ALA A 116 -18.45 -3.87 9.10
N ILE A 117 -17.18 -3.55 8.81
CA ILE A 117 -16.79 -2.28 8.18
C ILE A 117 -16.83 -2.35 6.65
N GLY A 118 -16.74 -3.56 6.08
CA GLY A 118 -16.65 -3.82 4.64
C GLY A 118 -17.66 -3.05 3.77
N PRO A 119 -18.97 -3.01 4.09
CA PRO A 119 -19.94 -2.27 3.30
C PRO A 119 -19.64 -0.77 3.18
N ALA A 120 -19.22 -0.13 4.27
CA ALA A 120 -18.85 1.29 4.27
C ALA A 120 -17.58 1.53 3.43
N VAL A 121 -16.59 0.64 3.57
CA VAL A 121 -15.36 0.69 2.77
C VAL A 121 -15.64 0.50 1.30
N CYS A 122 -16.45 -0.49 0.91
CA CYS A 122 -16.86 -0.68 -0.48
C CYS A 122 -17.52 0.59 -1.04
N ASN A 123 -18.39 1.25 -0.25
CA ASN A 123 -18.98 2.52 -0.65
C ASN A 123 -17.91 3.60 -0.87
N TRP A 124 -17.02 3.84 0.08
CA TRP A 124 -15.97 4.87 -0.06
C TRP A 124 -15.02 4.57 -1.23
N VAL A 125 -14.61 3.30 -1.40
CA VAL A 125 -13.73 2.86 -2.50
C VAL A 125 -14.37 3.11 -3.86
N ASN A 126 -15.67 2.86 -4.02
CA ASN A 126 -16.37 3.10 -5.29
C ASN A 126 -16.34 4.58 -5.72
N HIS A 127 -16.19 5.50 -4.77
CA HIS A 127 -16.08 6.93 -5.05
C HIS A 127 -14.62 7.36 -5.24
N LEU A 128 -13.70 6.84 -4.42
CA LEU A 128 -12.29 7.23 -4.45
C LEU A 128 -11.53 6.64 -5.64
N TRP A 129 -11.68 5.33 -5.87
CA TRP A 129 -10.86 4.59 -6.84
C TRP A 129 -10.95 5.11 -8.29
N PRO A 130 -12.13 5.50 -8.82
CA PRO A 130 -12.23 6.02 -10.19
C PRO A 130 -11.55 7.39 -10.39
N LEU A 131 -11.42 8.19 -9.33
CA LEU A 131 -10.93 9.57 -9.40
C LEU A 131 -9.40 9.65 -9.43
N GLU A 132 -8.69 8.60 -9.01
CA GLU A 132 -7.23 8.62 -8.84
C GLU A 132 -6.43 8.06 -10.02
N LYS A 133 -7.00 8.06 -11.23
CA LYS A 133 -6.48 7.27 -12.37
C LYS A 133 -5.01 7.49 -12.76
N GLU A 134 -4.44 8.68 -12.57
CA GLU A 134 -3.09 9.02 -13.09
C GLU A 134 -1.97 8.95 -12.05
N LEU A 135 -2.28 9.04 -10.76
CA LEU A 135 -1.28 9.12 -9.67
C LEU A 135 -1.42 7.99 -8.64
N ARG A 136 -2.33 7.02 -8.89
CA ARG A 136 -2.80 5.99 -7.94
C ARG A 136 -1.72 5.66 -6.93
N ASP A 137 -1.94 6.10 -5.70
CA ASP A 137 -1.06 5.83 -4.58
C ASP A 137 -1.12 4.33 -4.26
N CYS A 138 -0.38 3.58 -5.06
CA CYS A 138 -0.49 2.13 -5.10
C CYS A 138 0.01 1.53 -3.80
N ALA A 139 0.92 2.21 -3.09
CA ALA A 139 1.38 1.77 -1.78
C ALA A 139 0.21 1.66 -0.79
N ARG A 140 -0.60 2.72 -0.66
CA ARG A 140 -1.78 2.72 0.22
C ARG A 140 -2.88 1.80 -0.30
N TRP A 141 -3.18 1.86 -1.59
CA TRP A 141 -4.23 1.03 -2.19
C TRP A 141 -3.96 -0.47 -2.11
N LEU A 142 -2.70 -0.90 -2.23
CA LEU A 142 -2.34 -2.31 -2.04
C LEU A 142 -2.68 -2.80 -0.64
N TRP A 143 -2.46 -1.97 0.39
CA TRP A 143 -2.81 -2.32 1.77
C TRP A 143 -4.33 -2.40 1.97
N ILE A 144 -5.06 -1.36 1.56
CA ILE A 144 -6.53 -1.31 1.63
C ILE A 144 -7.13 -2.52 0.90
N ALA A 145 -6.68 -2.77 -0.33
CA ALA A 145 -7.19 -3.85 -1.14
C ALA A 145 -6.82 -5.24 -0.61
N LYS A 146 -5.66 -5.37 0.06
CA LYS A 146 -5.27 -6.62 0.73
C LYS A 146 -6.19 -6.94 1.90
N VAL A 147 -6.42 -5.98 2.79
CA VAL A 147 -7.23 -6.16 4.02
C VAL A 147 -8.70 -6.40 3.68
N PHE A 148 -9.26 -5.61 2.77
CA PHE A 148 -10.68 -5.70 2.37
C PHE A 148 -10.93 -6.62 1.16
N LYS A 149 -9.91 -7.35 0.70
CA LYS A 149 -10.02 -8.33 -0.42
C LYS A 149 -10.59 -7.73 -1.71
N LEU A 150 -10.15 -6.52 -2.07
CA LEU A 150 -10.60 -5.80 -3.26
C LEU A 150 -9.78 -6.24 -4.49
N GLU A 151 -10.13 -7.39 -5.07
CA GLU A 151 -9.30 -8.06 -6.10
C GLU A 151 -8.95 -7.19 -7.31
N ASN A 152 -9.91 -6.43 -7.84
CA ASN A 152 -9.69 -5.57 -9.01
C ASN A 152 -8.70 -4.44 -8.70
N VAL A 153 -8.91 -3.75 -7.57
CA VAL A 153 -8.02 -2.69 -7.09
C VAL A 153 -6.62 -3.24 -6.86
N PHE A 154 -6.52 -4.37 -6.16
CA PHE A 154 -5.24 -5.03 -5.86
C PHE A 154 -4.49 -5.38 -7.15
N LYS A 155 -5.16 -6.01 -8.12
CA LYS A 155 -4.55 -6.43 -9.39
C LYS A 155 -4.02 -5.25 -10.20
N GLU A 156 -4.80 -4.18 -10.34
CA GLU A 156 -4.39 -2.96 -11.05
C GLU A 156 -3.19 -2.29 -10.36
N CYS A 157 -3.22 -2.17 -9.03
CA CYS A 157 -2.09 -1.64 -8.27
C CYS A 157 -0.84 -2.51 -8.43
N VAL A 158 -0.94 -3.83 -8.36
CA VAL A 158 0.22 -4.73 -8.56
C VAL A 158 0.84 -4.55 -9.93
N GLN A 159 0.02 -4.43 -10.99
CA GLN A 159 0.52 -4.24 -12.34
C GLN A 159 1.32 -2.94 -12.48
N THR A 160 0.83 -1.86 -11.88
CA THR A 160 1.50 -0.55 -11.88
C THR A 160 2.75 -0.57 -11.01
N SER A 161 2.62 -1.06 -9.77
CA SER A 161 3.67 -1.04 -8.74
C SER A 161 4.96 -1.73 -9.17
N VAL A 162 4.90 -2.78 -9.99
CA VAL A 162 6.10 -3.48 -10.50
C VAL A 162 7.04 -2.53 -11.26
N PHE A 163 6.51 -1.50 -11.92
CA PHE A 163 7.31 -0.53 -12.65
C PHE A 163 7.77 0.66 -11.82
N HIS A 164 7.14 0.89 -10.66
CA HIS A 164 7.38 2.05 -9.81
C HIS A 164 8.09 1.69 -8.49
N ILE A 165 8.14 0.41 -8.13
CA ILE A 165 8.74 -0.05 -6.88
C ILE A 165 10.26 0.19 -6.87
N ARG A 166 10.72 0.78 -5.77
CA ARG A 166 12.12 1.01 -5.41
C ARG A 166 12.42 0.26 -4.11
N MET A 167 13.69 -0.07 -3.91
CA MET A 167 14.20 -0.61 -2.65
C MET A 167 15.25 0.34 -2.11
N THR A 168 15.01 0.89 -0.93
CA THR A 168 15.92 1.82 -0.27
C THR A 168 17.16 1.09 0.26
N SER A 169 18.20 1.86 0.61
CA SER A 169 19.41 1.35 1.29
C SER A 169 19.13 0.62 2.62
N THR A 170 17.96 0.81 3.22
CA THR A 170 17.51 0.12 4.44
C THR A 170 16.64 -1.10 4.19
N MET A 171 16.60 -1.61 2.94
CA MET A 171 15.77 -2.75 2.52
C MET A 171 14.26 -2.53 2.72
N LEU A 172 13.82 -1.27 2.65
CA LEU A 172 12.40 -0.92 2.63
C LEU A 172 11.94 -0.71 1.20
N TYR A 173 10.70 -1.05 0.91
CA TYR A 173 10.11 -0.90 -0.42
C TYR A 173 9.22 0.32 -0.48
N THR A 174 9.42 1.16 -1.50
CA THR A 174 8.58 2.32 -1.79
C THR A 174 7.98 2.21 -3.18
N ILE A 175 6.81 2.81 -3.37
CA ILE A 175 6.19 3.03 -4.68
C ILE A 175 5.90 4.51 -4.77
N ASP A 176 6.48 5.19 -5.77
CA ASP A 176 6.33 6.64 -5.94
C ASP A 176 6.65 7.43 -4.66
N GLU A 177 7.77 7.08 -4.00
CA GLU A 177 8.24 7.65 -2.72
C GLU A 177 7.37 7.37 -1.49
N VAL A 178 6.27 6.61 -1.64
CA VAL A 178 5.45 6.18 -0.51
C VAL A 178 5.90 4.79 -0.05
N SER A 179 6.26 4.67 1.22
CA SER A 179 6.58 3.38 1.84
C SER A 179 5.38 2.44 1.85
N LEU A 180 5.61 1.19 1.48
CA LEU A 180 4.61 0.13 1.68
C LEU A 180 4.39 -0.10 3.18
N HIS A 181 3.14 -0.45 3.53
CA HIS A 181 2.81 -0.88 4.89
C HIS A 181 3.71 -2.07 5.29
N SER A 182 4.19 -2.11 6.53
CA SER A 182 5.20 -3.09 6.98
C SER A 182 4.74 -4.55 6.80
N ALA A 183 3.44 -4.82 6.98
CA ALA A 183 2.82 -6.12 6.73
C ALA A 183 2.90 -6.57 5.25
N MET A 184 3.19 -5.63 4.34
CA MET A 184 3.35 -5.90 2.90
C MET A 184 4.80 -6.18 2.51
N ASN A 185 5.78 -6.15 3.42
CA ASN A 185 7.19 -6.34 3.08
C ASN A 185 7.50 -7.69 2.43
N GLU A 186 6.91 -8.78 2.94
CA GLU A 186 7.06 -10.11 2.33
C GLU A 186 6.47 -10.15 0.92
N PHE A 187 5.27 -9.59 0.76
CA PHE A 187 4.63 -9.46 -0.55
C PHE A 187 5.46 -8.61 -1.52
N ALA A 188 5.99 -7.47 -1.05
CA ALA A 188 6.80 -6.56 -1.82
C ALA A 188 8.05 -7.27 -2.35
N ARG A 189 8.78 -7.98 -1.50
CA ARG A 189 9.96 -8.76 -1.88
C ARG A 189 9.61 -9.91 -2.83
N ASP A 190 8.67 -10.76 -2.44
CA ASP A 190 8.50 -12.07 -3.09
C ASP A 190 7.64 -11.98 -4.36
N VAL A 191 6.84 -10.92 -4.50
CA VAL A 191 5.96 -10.70 -5.65
C VAL A 191 6.40 -9.50 -6.49
N LEU A 192 6.46 -8.30 -5.91
CA LEU A 192 6.71 -7.08 -6.69
C LEU A 192 8.17 -7.01 -7.14
N TRP A 193 9.10 -7.11 -6.18
CA TRP A 193 10.54 -7.01 -6.42
C TRP A 193 11.05 -8.14 -7.29
N LYS A 194 10.73 -9.39 -6.95
CA LYS A 194 11.08 -10.56 -7.76
C LYS A 194 10.56 -10.48 -9.21
N ARG A 195 9.39 -9.87 -9.42
CA ARG A 195 8.86 -9.66 -10.79
C ARG A 195 9.59 -8.53 -11.50
N ARG A 196 9.93 -7.45 -10.79
CA ARG A 196 10.76 -6.35 -11.29
C ARG A 196 12.13 -6.85 -11.73
N GLU A 197 12.83 -7.64 -10.90
CA GLU A 197 14.13 -8.24 -11.24
C GLU A 197 14.07 -9.02 -12.56
N LYS A 198 13.04 -9.85 -12.75
CA LYS A 198 12.83 -10.60 -14.00
C LYS A 198 12.59 -9.70 -15.23
N LEU A 199 12.06 -8.50 -15.06
CA LEU A 199 11.89 -7.53 -16.14
C LEU A 199 13.22 -6.83 -16.43
N VAL A 200 13.97 -6.46 -15.39
CA VAL A 200 15.32 -5.89 -15.50
C VAL A 200 16.25 -6.87 -16.23
N SER A 201 16.34 -8.14 -15.81
CA SER A 201 17.21 -9.12 -16.48
C SER A 201 16.87 -9.25 -17.97
N ARG A 202 15.58 -9.30 -18.32
CA ARG A 202 15.14 -9.34 -19.73
C ARG A 202 15.50 -8.06 -20.48
N LEU A 203 15.37 -6.90 -19.86
CA LEU A 203 15.78 -5.63 -20.46
C LEU A 203 17.28 -5.62 -20.75
N ILE A 204 18.10 -6.07 -19.79
CA ILE A 204 19.55 -6.18 -19.93
C ILE A 204 19.90 -7.12 -21.08
N GLU A 205 19.39 -8.36 -21.07
CA GLU A 205 19.64 -9.35 -22.13
C GLU A 205 19.26 -8.83 -23.51
N ASN A 206 18.09 -8.20 -23.64
CA ASN A 206 17.63 -7.60 -24.90
C ASN A 206 18.51 -6.43 -25.34
N SER A 207 18.94 -5.58 -24.39
CA SER A 207 19.83 -4.46 -24.69
C SER A 207 21.20 -4.95 -25.18
N GLU A 208 21.75 -5.98 -24.55
CA GLU A 208 23.03 -6.58 -24.96
C GLU A 208 22.95 -7.24 -26.33
N ALA A 209 21.88 -7.98 -26.59
CA ALA A 209 21.66 -8.58 -27.89
C ALA A 209 21.61 -7.53 -28.99
N LYS A 210 20.86 -6.43 -28.78
CA LYS A 210 20.81 -5.31 -29.74
C LYS A 210 22.16 -4.64 -29.92
N VAL A 211 22.91 -4.37 -28.85
CA VAL A 211 24.25 -3.77 -28.93
C VAL A 211 25.18 -4.65 -29.79
N ARG A 212 25.19 -5.98 -29.55
CA ARG A 212 25.97 -6.92 -30.36
C ARG A 212 25.57 -6.87 -31.84
N THR A 213 24.27 -6.87 -32.14
CA THR A 213 23.76 -6.78 -33.52
C THR A 213 24.26 -5.51 -34.24
N TYR A 214 24.12 -4.33 -33.62
CA TYR A 214 24.59 -3.08 -34.22
C TYR A 214 26.10 -3.07 -34.41
N GLN A 215 26.88 -3.52 -33.40
CA GLN A 215 28.35 -3.57 -33.48
C GLN A 215 28.85 -4.52 -34.59
N GLU A 216 28.24 -5.70 -34.72
CA GLU A 216 28.59 -6.65 -35.78
C GLU A 216 28.24 -6.12 -37.17
N SER A 217 27.09 -5.47 -37.33
CA SER A 217 26.66 -4.85 -38.59
C SER A 217 27.63 -3.75 -39.02
N LEU A 218 27.96 -2.84 -38.10
CA LEU A 218 28.96 -1.77 -38.30
C LEU A 218 30.32 -2.32 -38.73
N SER A 219 30.77 -3.42 -38.11
CA SER A 219 32.05 -4.07 -38.47
C SER A 219 32.07 -4.64 -39.89
N LYS A 220 30.91 -4.97 -40.44
CA LYS A 220 30.71 -5.52 -41.79
C LYS A 220 30.30 -4.46 -42.82
N ASN A 221 30.27 -3.17 -42.45
CA ASN A 221 29.70 -2.09 -43.27
C ASN A 221 28.26 -2.37 -43.74
N GLN A 222 27.46 -2.99 -42.87
CA GLN A 222 26.03 -3.26 -43.08
C GLN A 222 25.19 -2.40 -42.14
N ASN A 223 23.95 -2.11 -42.50
CA ASN A 223 23.01 -1.37 -41.65
C ASN A 223 21.92 -2.30 -41.10
N VAL A 224 21.52 -2.07 -39.85
CA VAL A 224 20.39 -2.77 -39.19
C VAL A 224 19.08 -2.03 -39.41
N CYS A 225 19.10 -0.70 -39.31
CA CYS A 225 17.94 0.15 -39.60
C CYS A 225 17.51 0.01 -41.07
N LYS A 226 16.19 -0.02 -41.32
CA LYS A 226 15.58 -0.18 -42.66
C LYS A 226 15.43 1.12 -43.45
N GLU A 227 16.34 2.06 -43.25
CA GLU A 227 16.36 3.34 -43.97
C GLU A 227 17.24 3.24 -45.24
N ASP A 228 17.16 4.23 -46.11
CA ASP A 228 17.99 4.27 -47.32
C ASP A 228 19.43 4.77 -46.99
N GLY A 229 20.45 4.15 -47.59
CA GLY A 229 21.83 4.69 -47.67
C GLY A 229 22.39 5.35 -46.40
N ALA A 230 22.68 6.65 -46.47
CA ALA A 230 23.34 7.41 -45.40
C ALA A 230 22.48 7.56 -44.13
N THR A 231 21.15 7.64 -44.28
CA THR A 231 20.20 7.74 -43.16
C THR A 231 20.16 6.48 -42.31
N ALA A 232 20.44 5.31 -42.90
CA ALA A 232 20.51 4.06 -42.15
C ALA A 232 21.73 3.97 -41.25
N CYS A 233 22.88 4.46 -41.70
CA CYS A 233 24.11 4.49 -40.89
C CYS A 233 23.97 5.46 -39.70
N GLU A 234 23.40 6.65 -39.94
CA GLU A 234 23.11 7.61 -38.87
C GLU A 234 22.11 7.07 -37.84
N CYS A 235 21.09 6.33 -38.30
CA CYS A 235 20.16 5.61 -37.45
C CYS A 235 20.89 4.59 -36.58
N ASP A 236 21.69 3.69 -37.15
CA ASP A 236 22.43 2.66 -36.42
C ASP A 236 23.33 3.26 -35.32
N ILE A 237 24.06 4.34 -35.63
CA ILE A 237 24.90 5.05 -34.65
C ILE A 237 24.05 5.63 -33.51
N THR A 238 22.92 6.25 -33.84
CA THR A 238 22.01 6.84 -32.85
C THR A 238 21.41 5.78 -31.92
N GLN A 239 20.99 4.65 -32.50
CA GLN A 239 20.42 3.52 -31.76
C GLN A 239 21.47 2.89 -30.83
N LEU A 240 22.69 2.65 -31.35
CA LEU A 240 23.80 2.13 -30.58
C LEU A 240 24.17 3.08 -29.43
N GLY A 241 24.28 4.38 -29.69
CA GLY A 241 24.55 5.40 -28.67
C GLY A 241 23.50 5.40 -27.56
N SER A 242 22.22 5.25 -27.91
CA SER A 242 21.13 5.20 -26.94
C SER A 242 21.15 3.92 -26.09
N LEU A 243 21.45 2.77 -26.70
CA LEU A 243 21.63 1.49 -25.98
C LEU A 243 22.84 1.51 -25.04
N LEU A 244 23.95 2.12 -25.46
CA LEU A 244 25.13 2.31 -24.61
C LEU A 244 24.84 3.27 -23.45
N SER A 245 24.08 4.34 -23.68
CA SER A 245 23.64 5.27 -22.63
C SER A 245 22.76 4.57 -21.59
N LEU A 246 21.83 3.71 -22.04
CA LEU A 246 21.04 2.87 -21.15
C LEU A 246 21.94 1.93 -20.32
N LYS A 247 22.93 1.28 -20.93
CA LYS A 247 23.89 0.43 -20.21
C LYS A 247 24.65 1.18 -19.10
N LEU A 248 25.05 2.42 -19.37
CA LEU A 248 25.70 3.26 -18.36
C LEU A 248 24.76 3.61 -17.21
N LEU A 249 23.50 3.99 -17.51
CA LEU A 249 22.50 4.31 -16.50
C LEU A 249 22.22 3.14 -15.56
N ILE A 250 22.04 1.94 -16.11
CA ILE A 250 21.73 0.77 -15.30
C ILE A 250 22.90 0.30 -14.46
N GLY A 251 24.09 0.91 -14.57
CA GLY A 251 25.28 0.55 -13.79
C GLY A 251 26.01 -0.69 -14.31
N TYR A 252 25.94 -0.99 -15.61
CA TYR A 252 26.59 -2.18 -16.19
C TYR A 252 28.13 -2.18 -15.98
N PRO A 253 28.78 -3.33 -15.71
CA PRO A 253 28.24 -4.71 -15.68
C PRO A 253 27.60 -5.14 -14.35
N GLU A 254 27.82 -4.41 -13.27
CA GLU A 254 27.40 -4.78 -11.91
C GLU A 254 25.92 -4.46 -11.62
N ALA A 255 25.30 -3.68 -12.50
CA ALA A 255 23.92 -3.23 -12.55
C ALA A 255 23.22 -3.03 -11.19
N ASN A 256 23.19 -1.78 -10.70
CA ASN A 256 22.42 -1.43 -9.51
C ASN A 256 21.27 -0.49 -9.89
N LEU A 257 20.05 -1.02 -9.82
CA LEU A 257 18.83 -0.27 -10.10
C LEU A 257 17.92 -0.21 -8.86
N ASP A 258 18.42 -0.45 -7.67
CA ASP A 258 17.57 -0.67 -6.51
C ASP A 258 16.73 0.58 -6.18
N ASP A 259 17.34 1.75 -6.25
CA ASP A 259 16.70 3.05 -6.00
C ASP A 259 15.99 3.66 -7.24
N PHE A 260 15.92 2.95 -8.37
CA PHE A 260 15.31 3.44 -9.61
C PHE A 260 13.96 2.77 -9.91
N SER A 261 12.98 3.53 -10.39
CA SER A 261 11.78 2.97 -11.01
C SER A 261 12.10 2.42 -12.41
N LEU A 262 11.39 1.39 -12.85
CA LEU A 262 11.49 0.95 -14.24
C LEU A 262 10.91 1.97 -15.21
N MET A 263 10.02 2.85 -14.77
CA MET A 263 9.52 3.94 -15.62
C MET A 263 10.66 4.89 -16.04
N GLU A 264 11.52 5.29 -15.10
CA GLU A 264 12.71 6.11 -15.40
C GLU A 264 13.65 5.40 -16.38
N VAL A 265 13.83 4.08 -16.21
CA VAL A 265 14.65 3.27 -17.12
C VAL A 265 13.98 3.15 -18.52
N CYS A 266 12.66 2.97 -18.56
CA CYS A 266 11.89 2.81 -19.80
C CYS A 266 11.72 4.11 -20.58
N ASP A 267 11.65 5.27 -19.95
CA ASP A 267 11.51 6.55 -20.67
C ASP A 267 12.76 6.87 -21.48
N ILE A 268 13.93 6.43 -21.02
CA ILE A 268 15.17 6.46 -21.81
C ILE A 268 15.10 5.44 -22.97
N TYR A 269 14.49 4.28 -22.74
CA TYR A 269 14.26 3.27 -23.78
C TYR A 269 13.27 3.73 -24.86
N LYS A 270 12.24 4.51 -24.53
CA LYS A 270 11.24 5.01 -25.52
C LYS A 270 11.86 5.93 -26.57
N ASN A 271 13.01 6.55 -26.27
CA ASN A 271 13.78 7.33 -27.24
C ASN A 271 14.59 6.43 -28.22
N ILE A 272 14.72 5.14 -27.92
CA ILE A 272 15.32 4.10 -28.77
C ILE A 272 14.22 3.62 -29.75
N ARG A 273 13.94 4.43 -30.78
CA ARG A 273 12.88 4.16 -31.77
C ARG A 273 13.06 2.76 -32.39
N SER A 274 12.03 1.93 -32.34
CA SER A 274 11.92 0.72 -33.15
C SER A 274 11.55 1.12 -34.58
N TYR A 275 12.52 1.13 -35.50
CA TYR A 275 12.29 1.14 -36.94
C TYR A 275 12.87 -0.14 -37.55
#